data_AF-A0A496TN31-F1
#
_entry.id   AF-A0A496TN31-F1
#
_cell.length_a   1.000
_cell.length_b   1.000
_cell.length_c   1.000
_cell.angle_alpha   90.00
_cell.angle_beta   90.00
_cell.angle_gamma   90.00
#
_symmetry.space_group_name_H-M   'P 1'
#
loop_
_entity.id
_entity.type
_entity.pdbx_description
1 polymer ?
#
loop_
_entity_poly.entity_id
_entity_poly.type
_entity_poly.pdbx_seq_one_letter_code
_entity_poly.pdbx_strand_id
1 'polypeptide(L)' 'INKLNELDTDKVKPLYHVLELDTPLREDVAIITMKREEALMNAPSKENGYFKTPKVKD' A
#
# COMPACT_ATOMS: atom_id res chain seq x y z
N ILE A 1 -5.91 25.18 8.46
CA ILE A 1 -4.94 24.76 7.43
C ILE A 1 -4.06 25.94 6.98
N ASN A 2 -4.58 27.16 6.82
CA ASN A 2 -3.82 28.29 6.25
C ASN A 2 -2.66 28.88 7.10
N LYS A 3 -2.64 28.67 8.42
CA LYS A 3 -1.61 29.23 9.33
C LYS A 3 -0.18 28.76 9.01
N LEU A 4 -0.03 27.61 8.34
CA LEU A 4 1.28 27.07 7.98
C LEU A 4 1.97 27.83 6.85
N ASN A 5 1.20 28.61 6.07
CA ASN A 5 1.72 29.41 4.96
C ASN A 5 2.50 30.66 5.44
N GLU A 6 2.43 30.99 6.72
CA GLU A 6 3.13 32.13 7.33
C GLU A 6 4.59 31.77 7.69
N LEU A 7 4.97 30.49 7.60
CA LEU A 7 6.29 29.98 7.96
C LEU A 7 7.17 29.85 6.71
N ASP A 8 8.37 30.43 6.75
CA ASP A 8 9.41 30.20 5.73
C ASP A 8 10.00 28.79 5.91
N THR A 9 9.87 27.96 4.88
CA THR A 9 10.40 26.59 4.85
C THR A 9 11.35 26.33 3.68
N ASP A 10 11.77 27.38 2.95
CA ASP A 10 12.57 27.26 1.72
C ASP A 10 13.91 26.56 1.93
N LYS A 11 14.42 26.56 3.17
CA LYS A 11 15.75 26.02 3.54
C LYS A 11 15.69 24.74 4.36
N VAL A 12 14.51 24.22 4.67
CA VAL A 12 14.36 22.97 5.43
C VAL A 12 13.87 21.86 4.52
N LYS A 13 14.52 20.70 4.61
CA LYS A 13 14.05 19.53 3.88
C LYS A 13 12.79 18.99 4.55
N PRO A 14 11.79 18.50 3.78
CA PRO A 14 10.66 17.79 4.35
C PRO A 14 11.12 16.58 5.16
N LEU A 15 10.50 16.37 6.32
CA LEU A 15 10.70 15.16 7.11
C LEU A 15 9.72 14.08 6.63
N TYR A 16 10.23 13.05 5.97
CA TYR A 16 9.42 11.92 5.49
C TYR A 16 9.20 10.86 6.58
N HIS A 17 10.25 10.53 7.32
CA HIS A 17 10.25 9.56 8.40
C HIS A 17 11.01 10.14 9.59
N VAL A 18 10.55 9.86 10.81
CA VAL A 18 11.19 10.34 12.04
C VAL A 18 12.47 9.56 12.38
N LEU A 19 12.63 8.36 11.83
CA LEU A 19 13.83 7.54 11.95
C LEU A 19 14.67 7.66 10.69
N GLU A 20 15.98 7.57 10.85
CA GLU A 20 16.90 7.39 9.74
C GLU A 20 16.79 5.94 9.25
N LEU A 21 16.25 5.76 8.05
CA LEU A 21 16.00 4.45 7.44
C LEU A 21 16.75 4.36 6.12
N ASP A 22 17.54 3.29 5.95
CA ASP A 22 17.98 2.87 4.63
C ASP A 22 16.82 2.19 3.88
N THR A 23 16.96 2.04 2.56
CA THR A 23 15.95 1.33 1.75
C THR A 23 16.03 -0.18 2.05
N PRO A 24 15.03 -0.77 2.73
CA PRO A 24 15.07 -2.20 3.03
C PRO A 24 14.81 -3.00 1.76
N LEU A 25 15.74 -3.86 1.39
CA LEU A 25 15.54 -4.83 0.31
C LEU A 25 14.97 -6.13 0.90
N ARG A 26 14.11 -6.79 0.11
CA ARG A 26 13.61 -8.13 0.40
C ARG A 26 14.43 -9.14 -0.39
N GLU A 27 14.85 -10.22 0.26
CA GLU A 27 15.47 -11.37 -0.41
C GLU A 27 14.58 -11.95 -1.51
N ASP A 28 15.18 -12.34 -2.63
CA ASP A 28 14.48 -12.93 -3.77
C ASP A 28 14.17 -14.42 -3.53
N VAL A 29 13.30 -14.69 -2.56
CA VAL A 29 12.87 -16.02 -2.17
C VAL A 29 11.36 -16.13 -2.30
N ALA A 30 10.89 -17.15 -3.03
CA ALA A 30 9.47 -17.42 -3.20
C ALA A 30 8.88 -18.04 -1.92
N ILE A 31 7.74 -17.49 -1.47
CA ILE A 31 7.04 -17.94 -0.26
C ILE A 31 5.54 -18.04 -0.57
N ILE A 32 4.93 -19.18 -0.23
CA ILE A 32 3.47 -19.33 -0.24
C ILE A 32 2.95 -18.77 1.09
N THR A 33 2.33 -17.59 1.05
CA THR A 33 1.89 -16.88 2.25
C THR A 33 0.47 -17.22 2.70
N MET A 34 -0.38 -17.71 1.80
CA MET A 34 -1.81 -17.92 2.09
C MET A 34 -2.43 -18.93 1.12
N LYS A 35 -3.42 -19.70 1.60
CA LYS A 35 -4.26 -20.55 0.74
C LYS A 35 -5.32 -19.69 0.03
N ARG A 36 -5.75 -20.11 -1.16
CA ARG A 36 -6.76 -19.37 -1.95
C ARG A 36 -8.06 -19.13 -1.17
N GLU A 37 -8.48 -20.12 -0.38
CA GLU A 37 -9.71 -20.06 0.42
C GLU A 37 -9.63 -18.99 1.51
N GLU A 38 -8.46 -18.83 2.14
CA GLU A 38 -8.17 -17.78 3.12
C GLU A 38 -8.18 -16.40 2.46
N ALA A 39 -7.56 -16.28 1.28
CA ALA A 39 -7.51 -15.01 0.53
C ALA A 39 -8.90 -14.50 0.12
N LEU A 40 -9.83 -15.42 -0.16
CA LEU A 40 -11.20 -15.10 -0.59
C LEU A 40 -12.20 -15.04 0.57
N MET A 41 -11.76 -15.23 1.82
CA MET A 41 -12.67 -15.33 2.97
C MET A 41 -13.56 -14.10 3.10
N ASN A 42 -12.98 -12.91 2.92
CA ASN A 42 -13.65 -11.62 3.11
C ASN A 42 -14.09 -10.96 1.78
N ALA A 43 -14.02 -11.67 0.66
CA ALA A 43 -14.43 -11.13 -0.63
C ALA A 43 -15.95 -10.83 -0.62
N PRO A 44 -16.40 -9.59 -0.92
CA PRO A 44 -17.83 -9.27 -0.98
C PRO A 44 -18.59 -10.11 -2.02
N SER A 45 -17.92 -10.47 -3.12
CA SER A 45 -18.41 -11.38 -4.13
C SER A 45 -17.25 -12.21 -4.67
N LYS A 46 -17.46 -13.52 -4.80
CA LYS A 46 -16.47 -14.47 -5.31
C LYS A 46 -17.13 -15.53 -6.17
N GLU A 47 -16.44 -15.98 -7.21
CA GLU A 47 -16.93 -17.00 -8.14
C GLU A 47 -15.74 -17.83 -8.63
N ASN A 48 -15.87 -19.16 -8.58
CA ASN A 48 -14.85 -20.11 -9.08
C ASN A 48 -13.41 -19.88 -8.57
N GLY A 49 -13.25 -19.35 -7.36
CA GLY A 49 -11.94 -19.04 -6.79
C GLY A 49 -11.37 -17.67 -7.20
N TYR A 50 -12.19 -16.78 -7.73
CA TYR A 50 -11.83 -15.42 -8.13
C TYR A 50 -12.66 -14.39 -7.35
N PHE A 51 -12.12 -13.18 -7.20
CA PHE A 51 -12.91 -12.02 -6.83
C PHE A 51 -13.81 -11.63 -8.01
N LYS A 52 -15.10 -11.45 -7.74
CA LYS A 52 -16.07 -11.07 -8.78
C LYS A 52 -16.32 -9.57 -8.71
N THR A 53 -16.07 -8.87 -9.83
CA THR A 53 -16.29 -7.42 -9.97
C THR A 53 -17.08 -7.14 -11.25
N PRO A 54 -17.70 -5.95 -11.38
CA PRO A 54 -18.16 -5.46 -12.68
C PRO A 54 -17.03 -5.46 -13.70
N LYS A 55 -17.37 -5.69 -14.97
CA LYS A 55 -16.40 -5.64 -16.07
C LYS A 55 -15.84 -4.22 -16.20
N VAL A 56 -14.52 -4.11 -16.34
CA VAL A 56 -13.85 -2.84 -16.67
C VAL A 56 -14.40 -2.35 -18.01
N LYS A 57 -14.82 -1.09 -18.06
CA LYS A 57 -15.23 -0.43 -19.31
C LYS A 57 -13.97 0.07 -20.03
N ASP A 58 -14.03 0.09 -21.36
CA ASP A 58 -13.00 0.70 -22.21
C ASP A 58 -12.88 2.22 -21.96
#